data_AF-A0A1F2RE92-F1
#
_entry.id   AF-A0A1F2RE92-F1
#
_cell.length_a   1.000
_cell.length_b   1.000
_cell.length_c   1.000
_cell.angle_alpha   90.00
_cell.angle_beta   90.00
_cell.angle_gamma   90.00
#
_symmetry.space_group_name_H-M   'P 1'
#
loop_
_entity.id
_entity.type
_entity.pdbx_description
1 polymer ?
#
loop_
_entity_poly.entity_id
_entity_poly.type
_entity_poly.pdbx_seq_one_letter_code
_entity_poly.pdbx_strand_id
1 'polypeptide(L)'
;MPPAANARQEDQARAAGGTLKVVTTNLTPGYLRKNGAPYSDRATVTEYFEQVTDPRGTPWFVVTTTVNDPAYLLRDFITSSNFRKEPDDSKWRPLPCTLR
;
A
#
# COMPACT_ATOMS: atom_id res chain seq x y z
N MET A 1 -1.62 47.77 -9.55
CA MET A 1 -1.61 46.40 -10.12
C MET A 1 -0.99 45.46 -9.09
N PRO A 2 -1.77 44.68 -8.34
CA PRO A 2 -1.26 43.60 -7.49
C PRO A 2 -1.04 42.31 -8.30
N PRO A 3 -0.16 41.39 -7.84
CA PRO A 3 0.35 40.27 -8.63
C PRO A 3 -0.49 38.99 -8.53
N ALA A 4 -0.31 38.12 -9.53
CA ALA A 4 -1.00 36.86 -9.72
C ALA A 4 -0.70 35.84 -8.60
N ALA A 5 -1.70 35.57 -7.76
CA ALA A 5 -1.77 34.41 -6.89
C ALA A 5 -3.15 33.78 -7.07
N ASN A 6 -3.26 32.71 -7.88
CA ASN A 6 -4.29 31.67 -7.71
C ASN A 6 -4.25 30.46 -8.67
N ALA A 7 -3.15 30.19 -9.39
CA ALA A 7 -3.12 29.05 -10.33
C ALA A 7 -2.76 27.68 -9.71
N ARG A 8 -2.79 27.51 -8.37
CA ARG A 8 -2.48 26.23 -7.70
C ARG A 8 -3.58 25.71 -6.77
N GLN A 9 -4.79 26.25 -6.88
CA GLN A 9 -5.92 25.85 -6.01
C GLN A 9 -6.98 24.98 -6.70
N GLU A 10 -6.80 24.64 -7.98
CA GLU A 10 -7.84 23.93 -8.75
C GLU A 10 -7.65 22.40 -8.85
N ASP A 11 -6.53 21.85 -8.39
CA ASP A 11 -6.26 20.40 -8.44
C ASP A 11 -6.56 19.67 -7.11
N GLN A 12 -7.21 20.36 -6.17
CA GLN A 12 -7.79 19.74 -4.97
C GLN A 12 -9.28 19.49 -5.20
N ALA A 13 -9.62 18.75 -6.26
CA ALA A 13 -10.70 17.79 -6.11
C ALA A 13 -10.22 16.81 -5.04
N ARG A 14 -10.44 17.14 -3.76
CA ARG A 14 -10.15 16.30 -2.61
C ARG A 14 -10.74 14.95 -2.96
N ALA A 15 -9.91 14.02 -3.42
CA ALA A 15 -10.29 12.62 -3.51
C ALA A 15 -10.85 12.34 -2.12
N ALA A 16 -12.17 12.18 -2.04
CA ALA A 16 -12.81 11.94 -0.77
C ALA A 16 -12.08 10.74 -0.21
N GLY A 17 -11.37 10.93 0.90
CA GLY A 17 -10.52 9.89 1.46
C GLY A 17 -11.30 8.59 1.49
N GLY A 18 -10.69 7.51 1.02
CA GLY A 18 -11.35 6.24 0.82
C GLY A 18 -10.35 5.10 0.77
N THR A 19 -10.85 3.91 1.02
CA THR A 19 -10.08 2.67 0.95
C THR A 19 -10.06 2.20 -0.50
N LEU A 20 -8.86 2.04 -1.09
CA LEU A 20 -8.72 1.35 -2.37
C LEU A 20 -8.64 -0.16 -2.09
N LYS A 21 -9.60 -0.92 -2.60
CA LYS A 21 -9.57 -2.38 -2.58
C LYS A 21 -9.01 -2.91 -3.89
N VAL A 22 -7.97 -3.73 -3.83
CA VAL A 22 -7.38 -4.44 -4.97
C VAL A 22 -7.56 -5.93 -4.77
N VAL A 23 -7.96 -6.65 -5.82
CA VAL A 23 -8.08 -8.11 -5.80
C VAL A 23 -7.21 -8.66 -6.93
N THR A 24 -6.28 -9.53 -6.57
CA THR A 24 -5.34 -10.17 -7.48
C THR A 24 -5.58 -11.68 -7.48
N THR A 25 -5.76 -12.24 -8.67
CA THR A 25 -5.95 -13.67 -8.93
C THR A 25 -4.94 -14.15 -9.97
N ASN A 26 -4.91 -15.46 -10.25
CA ASN A 26 -3.96 -16.07 -11.21
C ASN A 26 -2.49 -15.81 -10.84
N LEU A 27 -2.18 -15.94 -9.55
CA LEU A 27 -0.82 -15.76 -9.06
C LEU A 27 0.05 -16.93 -9.52
N THR A 28 1.30 -16.64 -9.86
CA THR A 28 2.30 -17.70 -9.99
C THR A 28 2.60 -18.25 -8.59
N PRO A 29 2.51 -19.58 -8.35
CA PRO A 29 2.73 -20.16 -7.02
C PRO A 29 4.06 -19.75 -6.40
N GLY A 30 4.07 -19.59 -5.08
CA GLY A 30 5.24 -19.09 -4.36
C GLY A 30 5.12 -19.25 -2.85
N TYR A 31 5.78 -18.35 -2.11
CA TYR A 31 5.77 -18.36 -0.64
C TYR A 31 5.30 -17.03 -0.09
N LEU A 32 4.49 -17.06 0.97
CA LEU A 32 3.97 -15.86 1.64
C LEU A 32 5.07 -15.02 2.30
N ARG A 33 6.20 -15.65 2.64
CA ARG A 33 7.40 -15.05 3.24
C ARG A 33 8.60 -15.97 3.00
N LYS A 34 9.81 -15.46 3.19
CA LYS A 34 11.04 -16.28 3.10
C LYS A 34 10.93 -17.50 4.03
N ASN A 35 11.05 -18.70 3.48
CA ASN A 35 10.90 -19.99 4.18
C ASN A 35 9.55 -20.16 4.92
N GLY A 36 8.49 -19.50 4.43
CA GLY A 36 7.16 -19.57 5.00
C GLY A 36 6.29 -20.67 4.40
N ALA A 37 4.98 -20.60 4.70
CA ALA A 37 4.00 -21.42 4.01
C ALA A 37 3.90 -21.03 2.52
N PRO A 38 3.72 -22.01 1.62
CA PRO A 38 3.48 -21.73 0.22
C PRO A 38 2.07 -21.14 -0.01
N TYR A 39 1.88 -20.49 -1.15
CA TYR A 39 0.57 -20.19 -1.72
C TYR A 39 0.47 -20.79 -3.14
N SER A 40 -0.71 -21.25 -3.49
CA SER A 40 -0.98 -21.92 -4.77
C SER A 40 -1.39 -20.92 -5.87
N ASP A 41 -1.55 -21.44 -7.08
CA ASP A 41 -2.15 -20.74 -8.22
C ASP A 41 -3.64 -20.41 -8.00
N ARG A 42 -4.28 -21.09 -7.03
CA ARG A 42 -5.66 -20.85 -6.59
C ARG A 42 -5.76 -19.80 -5.48
N ALA A 43 -4.64 -19.21 -5.07
CA ALA A 43 -4.65 -18.12 -4.11
C ALA A 43 -5.38 -16.89 -4.67
N THR A 44 -6.09 -16.19 -3.81
CA THR A 44 -6.62 -14.85 -4.06
C THR A 44 -6.02 -13.90 -3.03
N VAL A 45 -5.40 -12.83 -3.52
CA VAL A 45 -4.85 -11.78 -2.67
C VAL A 45 -5.77 -10.57 -2.74
N THR A 46 -6.27 -10.12 -1.60
CA THR A 46 -7.03 -8.88 -1.46
C THR A 46 -6.23 -7.88 -0.65
N GLU A 47 -6.02 -6.69 -1.20
CA GLU A 47 -5.31 -5.61 -0.54
C GLU A 47 -6.23 -4.41 -0.33
N TYR A 48 -6.16 -3.82 0.86
CA TYR A 48 -6.83 -2.58 1.21
C TYR A 48 -5.78 -1.52 1.49
N PHE A 49 -5.74 -0.49 0.65
CA PHE A 49 -4.84 0.64 0.76
C PHE A 49 -5.60 1.82 1.37
N GLU A 50 -5.15 2.24 2.55
CA GLU A 50 -5.87 3.21 3.38
C GLU A 50 -4.93 4.28 3.89
N GLN A 51 -5.41 5.53 3.90
CA GLN A 51 -4.76 6.60 4.63
C GLN A 51 -5.53 6.83 5.93
N VAL A 52 -4.86 6.67 7.07
CA VAL A 52 -5.43 6.85 8.41
C VAL A 52 -4.61 7.86 9.19
N THR A 53 -5.25 8.61 10.08
CA THR A 53 -4.56 9.52 10.99
C THR A 53 -4.65 8.97 12.40
N ASP A 54 -3.52 8.83 13.08
CA ASP A 54 -3.51 8.35 14.46
C ASP A 54 -4.11 9.41 15.42
N PRO A 55 -4.44 9.06 16.67
CA PRO A 55 -5.00 10.01 17.64
C PRO A 55 -4.10 11.23 17.94
N ARG A 56 -2.82 11.19 17.57
CA ARG A 56 -1.86 12.29 17.75
C ARG A 56 -1.76 13.18 16.49
N GLY A 57 -2.56 12.92 15.46
CA GLY A 57 -2.55 13.68 14.21
C GLY A 57 -1.49 13.21 13.21
N THR A 58 -0.80 12.09 13.44
CA THR A 58 0.22 11.57 12.53
C THR A 58 -0.44 10.82 11.38
N PRO A 59 -0.19 11.18 10.10
CA PRO A 59 -0.72 10.43 8.97
C PRO A 59 0.05 9.12 8.76
N TRP A 60 -0.70 8.05 8.50
CA TRP A 60 -0.22 6.73 8.17
C TRP A 60 -0.85 6.26 6.86
N PHE A 61 -0.07 5.52 6.08
CA PHE A 61 -0.56 4.73 4.97
C PHE A 61 -0.49 3.25 5.37
N VAL A 62 -1.63 2.57 5.36
CA VAL A 62 -1.78 1.19 5.82
C VAL A 62 -2.19 0.34 4.64
N VAL A 63 -1.44 -0.74 4.42
CA VAL A 63 -1.76 -1.76 3.42
C VAL A 63 -2.09 -3.04 4.15
N THR A 64 -3.37 -3.40 4.18
CA THR A 64 -3.83 -4.68 4.72
C THR A 64 -3.91 -5.68 3.59
N THR A 65 -3.12 -6.75 3.66
CA THR A 65 -3.08 -7.84 2.68
C THR A 65 -3.73 -9.07 3.29
N THR A 66 -4.76 -9.59 2.64
CA THR A 66 -5.42 -10.86 2.96
C THR A 66 -5.16 -11.86 1.85
N VAL A 67 -4.58 -13.00 2.19
CA VAL A 67 -4.39 -14.12 1.26
C VAL A 67 -5.31 -15.26 1.65
N ASN A 68 -6.23 -15.59 0.74
CA ASN A 68 -7.06 -16.78 0.83
C ASN A 68 -6.50 -17.82 -0.14
N ASP A 69 -6.18 -19.01 0.36
CA ASP A 69 -5.72 -20.12 -0.47
C ASP A 69 -6.22 -21.46 0.06
N PRO A 70 -7.23 -22.08 -0.58
CA PRO A 70 -7.79 -23.36 -0.15
C PRO A 70 -6.85 -24.55 -0.34
N ALA A 71 -5.70 -24.40 -0.99
CA ALA A 71 -4.71 -25.48 -1.15
C ALA A 71 -3.86 -25.68 0.10
N TYR A 72 -3.34 -24.57 0.63
CA TYR A 72 -2.28 -24.60 1.64
C TYR A 72 -2.66 -23.90 2.94
N LEU A 73 -3.70 -23.08 2.95
CA LEU A 73 -4.11 -22.30 4.11
C LEU A 73 -5.48 -22.77 4.64
N LEU A 74 -5.52 -23.13 5.92
CA LEU A 74 -6.77 -23.47 6.61
C LEU A 74 -7.68 -22.26 6.87
N ARG A 75 -7.08 -21.06 6.90
CA ARG A 75 -7.74 -19.77 7.12
C ARG A 75 -6.96 -18.69 6.40
N ASP A 76 -7.61 -17.55 6.21
CA ASP A 76 -6.97 -16.37 5.63
C ASP A 76 -5.68 -16.00 6.36
N PHE A 77 -4.64 -15.75 5.58
CA PHE A 77 -3.40 -15.16 6.08
C PHE A 77 -3.49 -13.65 5.91
N ILE A 78 -3.50 -12.92 7.02
CA ILE A 78 -3.69 -11.46 7.04
C ILE A 78 -2.44 -10.79 7.61
N THR A 79 -1.92 -9.80 6.88
CA THR A 79 -0.79 -8.97 7.31
C THR A 79 -1.05 -7.51 7.03
N SER A 80 -0.41 -6.62 7.81
CA SER A 80 -0.49 -5.18 7.61
C SER A 80 0.90 -4.60 7.45
N SER A 81 1.09 -3.78 6.41
CA SER A 81 2.30 -2.97 6.21
C SER A 81 1.95 -1.50 6.44
N ASN A 82 2.59 -0.89 7.43
CA ASN A 82 2.21 0.43 7.94
C ASN A 82 3.35 1.42 7.70
N PHE A 83 3.06 2.50 6.98
CA PHE A 83 4.02 3.52 6.59
C PHE A 83 3.64 4.85 7.24
N ARG A 84 4.51 5.40 8.07
CA ARG A 84 4.32 6.74 8.64
C ARG A 84 4.69 7.78 7.59
N LYS A 85 3.90 8.84 7.45
CA LYS A 85 4.27 9.99 6.61
C LYS A 85 5.45 10.73 7.24
N GLU A 86 6.53 10.87 6.48
CA GLU A 86 7.67 11.71 6.87
C GLU A 86 7.43 13.18 6.49
N PRO A 87 8.08 14.14 7.18
CA PRO A 87 7.88 15.57 6.90
C PRO A 87 8.35 15.99 5.50
N ASP A 88 9.44 15.38 5.03
CA ASP A 88 10.12 15.67 3.78
C ASP A 88 10.89 14.43 3.27
N ASP A 89 11.68 14.61 2.23
CA ASP A 89 12.51 13.60 1.58
C ASP A 89 13.95 13.53 2.12
N SER A 90 14.28 14.19 3.23
CA SER A 90 15.65 14.23 3.77
C SER A 90 16.22 12.84 4.12
N LYS A 91 15.33 11.87 4.41
CA LYS A 91 15.68 10.47 4.68
C LYS A 91 15.74 9.61 3.41
N TRP A 92 15.26 10.13 2.29
CA TRP A 92 15.23 9.44 1.01
C TRP A 92 16.57 9.59 0.30
N ARG A 93 17.26 8.46 0.06
CA ARG A 93 18.58 8.45 -0.58
C ARG A 93 18.64 7.40 -1.68
N PRO A 94 17.92 7.62 -2.81
CA PRO A 94 17.85 6.65 -3.89
C PRO A 94 19.22 6.53 -4.56
N LEU A 95 19.58 5.31 -4.92
CA LEU A 95 20.73 5.07 -5.78
C LEU A 95 20.26 5.00 -7.23
N PRO A 96 21.02 5.52 -8.21
CA PRO A 96 20.69 5.36 -9.61
C PRO A 96 20.49 3.88 -9.95
N CYS A 97 19.43 3.58 -10.70
CA CYS A 97 19.23 2.26 -11.29
C CYS A 97 20.35 2.03 -12.31
N THR A 98 21.38 1.29 -11.91
CA THR A 98 22.48 0.89 -12.80
C THR A 98 22.35 -0.59 -13.07
N LEU A 99 22.37 -0.97 -14.35
CA LEU A 99 22.63 -2.34 -14.74
C LEU A 99 24.10 -2.62 -14.39
N ARG A 100 24.34 -3.56 -13.49
CA ARG A 100 25.67 -4.17 -13.31
C ARG A 100 25.72 -5.48 -14.06
#